data_AF-A0A2P4P5D9-F1
#
_entry.id   AF-A0A2P4P5D9-F1
#
_cell.length_a   1.000
_cell.length_b   1.000
_cell.length_c   1.000
_cell.angle_alpha   90.00
_cell.angle_beta   90.00
_cell.angle_gamma   90.00
#
_symmetry.space_group_name_H-M   'P 1'
#
loop_
_entity.id
_entity.type
_entity.pdbx_description
1 polymer ?
#
loop_
_entity_poly.entity_id
_entity_poly.type
_entity_poly.pdbx_seq_one_letter_code
_entity_poly.pdbx_strand_id
1 'polypeptide(L)'
;MDYANKGDLRGNLTRIIESGWKQKLNMLYSIISGLNTVHKQNLIHCDFHDGNILNHDESKIYVSDLGLCRPVKSFLKKYDIYGVVPFMAPEVSRGKAYTPASDIYSFSMIMWEFSSGISPFNNRAHDIQLSLSICRGERPEVIENTPQFYVDLMKKCWDEDSLKRPSSEEVLNII
;
A
#
# COMPACT_ATOMS: atom_id res chain seq x y z
N MET A 1 7.06 22.32 -1.86
CA MET A 1 6.83 21.12 -1.03
C MET A 1 6.43 21.61 0.34
N ASP A 2 5.26 21.21 0.82
CA ASP A 2 4.89 21.46 2.21
C ASP A 2 5.70 20.54 3.12
N TYR A 3 6.19 21.07 4.24
CA TYR A 3 6.97 20.29 5.20
C TYR A 3 6.04 19.41 6.04
N ALA A 4 6.30 18.10 6.11
CA ALA A 4 5.52 17.18 6.93
C ALA A 4 6.15 17.07 8.32
N ASN A 5 5.53 17.71 9.30
CA ASN A 5 6.15 17.96 10.61
C ASN A 5 6.16 16.74 11.53
N LYS A 6 5.38 15.69 11.24
CA LYS A 6 5.24 14.51 12.10
C LYS A 6 5.89 13.24 11.53
N GLY A 7 6.69 13.34 10.46
CA GLY A 7 7.35 12.19 9.84
C GLY A 7 6.39 11.31 9.02
N ASP A 8 6.71 10.03 8.86
CA ASP A 8 5.97 9.09 8.02
C ASP A 8 4.98 8.21 8.80
N LEU A 9 4.20 7.37 8.11
CA LEU A 9 3.24 6.45 8.71
C LEU A 9 3.93 5.41 9.60
N ARG A 10 5.10 4.92 9.16
CA ARG A 10 5.88 3.89 9.87
C ARG A 10 6.21 4.34 11.28
N GLY A 11 6.73 5.56 11.43
CA GLY A 11 7.05 6.16 12.73
C GLY A 11 5.83 6.50 13.59
N ASN A 12 4.63 6.51 13.02
CA ASN A 12 3.38 6.91 13.70
C ASN A 12 2.37 5.77 13.88
N LEU A 13 2.74 4.51 13.60
CA LEU A 13 1.79 3.39 13.58
C LEU A 13 1.08 3.20 14.93
N THR A 14 1.76 3.40 16.06
CA THR A 14 1.16 3.34 17.40
C THR A 14 -0.04 4.27 17.56
N ARG A 15 0.06 5.51 17.05
CA ARG A 15 -1.04 6.50 17.10
C ARG A 15 -2.25 6.04 16.29
N ILE A 16 -2.03 5.31 15.21
CA ILE A 16 -3.09 4.77 14.35
C ILE A 16 -3.84 3.66 15.07
N ILE A 17 -3.14 2.82 15.84
CA ILE A 17 -3.75 1.75 16.64
C ILE A 17 -4.73 2.32 17.65
N GLU A 18 -4.32 3.38 18.34
CA GLU A 18 -5.13 4.09 19.35
C GLU A 18 -6.34 4.81 18.73
N SER A 19 -6.36 4.99 17.40
CA SER A 19 -7.44 5.65 16.68
C SER A 19 -8.63 4.71 16.45
N GLY A 20 -9.85 5.25 16.58
CA GLY A 20 -11.07 4.50 16.23
C GLY A 20 -11.20 4.26 14.72
N TRP A 21 -12.03 3.28 14.33
CA TRP A 21 -12.24 2.89 12.92
C TRP A 21 -12.62 4.06 12.01
N LYS A 22 -13.43 5.01 12.48
CA LYS A 22 -13.78 6.20 11.70
C LYS A 22 -12.54 7.02 11.30
N GLN A 23 -11.61 7.20 12.24
CA GLN A 23 -10.38 7.94 11.97
C GLN A 23 -9.45 7.14 11.05
N LYS A 24 -9.32 5.82 11.27
CA LYS A 24 -8.58 4.91 10.38
C LYS A 24 -9.09 5.02 8.92
N LEU A 25 -10.40 4.99 8.72
CA LEU A 25 -11.02 5.13 7.39
C LEU A 25 -10.75 6.51 6.77
N ASN A 26 -10.86 7.61 7.54
CA ASN A 26 -10.53 8.95 7.04
C ASN A 26 -9.06 9.08 6.58
N MET A 27 -8.15 8.45 7.31
CA MET A 27 -6.73 8.41 6.95
C MET A 27 -6.52 7.58 5.66
N LEU A 28 -7.13 6.41 5.57
CA LEU A 28 -7.06 5.57 4.37
C LEU A 28 -7.70 6.24 3.15
N TYR A 29 -8.81 6.95 3.33
CA TYR A 29 -9.44 7.77 2.31
C TYR A 29 -8.46 8.82 1.77
N SER A 30 -7.72 9.49 2.66
CA SER A 30 -6.71 10.48 2.27
C SER A 30 -5.56 9.83 1.49
N ILE A 31 -5.09 8.67 1.94
CA ILE A 31 -4.01 7.89 1.29
C ILE A 31 -4.44 7.45 -0.11
N ILE A 32 -5.61 6.81 -0.25
CA ILE A 32 -6.08 6.32 -1.56
C ILE A 32 -6.45 7.46 -2.50
N SER A 33 -6.95 8.59 -1.97
CA SER A 33 -7.19 9.80 -2.77
C SER A 33 -5.88 10.37 -3.36
N GLY A 34 -4.81 10.39 -2.56
CA GLY A 34 -3.47 10.76 -3.02
C GLY A 34 -2.97 9.81 -4.12
N LEU A 35 -3.09 8.50 -3.92
CA LEU A 35 -2.71 7.50 -4.92
C LEU A 35 -3.56 7.60 -6.21
N ASN A 36 -4.87 7.82 -6.08
CA ASN A 36 -5.78 8.02 -7.21
C ASN A 36 -5.38 9.27 -8.03
N THR A 37 -4.90 10.33 -7.36
CA THR A 37 -4.38 11.52 -8.03
C THR A 37 -3.16 11.17 -8.90
N VAL A 38 -2.23 10.34 -8.40
CA VAL A 38 -1.09 9.84 -9.18
C VAL A 38 -1.57 9.02 -10.39
N HIS A 39 -2.49 8.08 -10.16
CA HIS A 39 -3.04 7.21 -11.23
C HIS A 39 -3.78 7.99 -12.31
N LYS A 40 -4.54 9.04 -11.95
CA LYS A 40 -5.22 9.93 -12.90
C LYS A 40 -4.27 10.74 -13.79
N GLN A 41 -3.02 10.92 -13.36
CA GLN A 41 -1.96 11.50 -14.20
C GLN A 41 -1.30 10.46 -15.12
N ASN A 42 -1.85 9.25 -15.24
CA ASN A 42 -1.26 8.11 -15.94
C ASN A 42 0.12 7.72 -15.42
N LEU A 43 0.35 7.91 -14.12
CA LEU A 43 1.56 7.51 -13.40
C LEU A 43 1.26 6.32 -12.47
N ILE A 44 2.29 5.53 -12.22
CA ILE A 44 2.35 4.45 -11.24
C ILE A 44 3.37 4.88 -10.18
N HIS A 45 3.05 4.71 -8.90
CA HIS A 45 3.94 5.11 -7.80
C HIS A 45 5.19 4.23 -7.72
N CYS A 46 5.02 2.91 -7.91
CA CYS A 46 6.06 1.88 -7.95
C CYS A 46 6.79 1.60 -6.62
N ASP A 47 6.76 2.52 -5.65
CA ASP A 47 7.32 2.31 -4.31
C ASP A 47 6.35 2.76 -3.21
N PHE A 48 5.10 2.30 -3.31
CA PHE A 48 4.05 2.74 -2.39
C PHE A 48 4.11 1.93 -1.09
N HIS A 49 4.42 2.57 0.04
CA HIS A 49 4.47 1.92 1.35
C HIS A 49 4.34 2.95 2.48
N ASP A 50 4.25 2.47 3.72
CA ASP A 50 4.14 3.26 4.95
C ASP A 50 5.14 4.43 5.10
N GLY A 51 6.42 4.20 4.80
CA GLY A 51 7.48 5.22 4.81
C GLY A 51 7.30 6.33 3.77
N ASN A 52 6.52 6.10 2.71
CA ASN A 52 6.21 7.09 1.68
C ASN A 52 4.83 7.75 1.89
N ILE A 53 4.28 7.62 3.10
CA ILE A 53 3.05 8.27 3.53
C ILE A 53 3.40 9.23 4.65
N LEU A 54 3.41 10.53 4.36
CA LEU A 54 3.82 11.56 5.29
C LEU A 54 2.64 12.10 6.11
N ASN A 55 2.85 12.21 7.42
CA ASN A 55 1.94 12.86 8.34
C ASN A 55 2.32 14.34 8.49
N HIS A 56 1.46 15.23 8.00
CA HIS A 56 1.66 16.66 8.20
C HIS A 56 1.12 17.13 9.56
N ASP A 57 -0.09 16.68 9.92
CA ASP A 57 -0.67 16.91 11.24
C ASP A 57 -1.50 15.68 11.70
N GLU A 58 -2.45 15.85 12.62
CA GLU A 58 -3.31 14.76 13.11
C GLU A 58 -4.37 14.29 12.10
N SER A 59 -4.60 15.07 11.05
CA SER A 59 -5.66 14.87 10.07
C SER A 59 -5.16 14.84 8.62
N LYS A 60 -3.99 15.41 8.34
CA LYS A 60 -3.44 15.54 6.99
C LYS A 60 -2.34 14.53 6.71
N ILE A 61 -2.57 13.74 5.67
CA ILE A 61 -1.66 12.73 5.15
C ILE A 61 -1.37 13.05 3.69
N TYR A 62 -0.11 12.86 3.28
CA TYR A 62 0.34 13.02 1.91
C TYR A 62 1.05 11.76 1.40
N VAL A 63 0.77 11.40 0.16
CA VAL A 63 1.60 10.46 -0.60
C VAL A 63 2.84 11.20 -1.07
N SER A 64 4.02 10.65 -0.79
CA SER A 64 5.32 11.27 -1.08
C SER A 64 6.24 10.37 -1.89
N ASP A 65 7.44 10.88 -2.18
CA ASP A 65 8.47 10.18 -2.95
C ASP A 65 8.01 9.71 -4.33
N LEU A 66 7.70 10.69 -5.18
CA LEU A 66 7.38 10.46 -6.58
C LEU A 66 8.64 10.25 -7.44
N GLY A 67 9.83 10.11 -6.85
CA GLY A 67 11.10 9.97 -7.58
C GLY A 67 11.19 8.69 -8.42
N LEU A 68 10.41 7.68 -8.02
CA LEU A 68 10.30 6.39 -8.70
C LEU A 68 9.01 6.25 -9.51
N CYS A 69 8.18 7.30 -9.59
CA CYS A 69 6.96 7.27 -10.37
C CYS A 69 7.24 7.07 -11.85
N ARG A 70 6.41 6.26 -12.51
CA ARG A 70 6.59 5.94 -13.94
C ARG A 70 5.29 6.04 -14.73
N PRO A 71 5.34 6.47 -16.00
CA PRO A 71 4.18 6.39 -16.88
C PRO A 71 3.70 4.96 -17.06
N VAL A 72 2.39 4.75 -17.11
CA VAL A 72 1.75 3.43 -17.31
C VAL A 72 2.24 2.73 -18.59
N LYS A 73 2.61 3.50 -19.61
CA LYS A 73 3.10 3.00 -20.92
C LYS A 73 4.62 2.89 -21.02
N SER A 74 5.35 3.08 -19.91
CA SER A 74 6.80 2.94 -19.96
C SER A 74 7.18 1.47 -20.15
N PHE A 75 8.01 1.21 -21.16
CA PHE A 75 8.63 -0.11 -21.34
C PHE A 75 9.68 -0.28 -20.24
N LEU A 76 9.28 -0.89 -19.13
CA LEU A 76 10.24 -1.28 -18.11
C LEU A 76 11.24 -2.26 -18.72
N LYS A 77 12.53 -2.00 -18.49
CA LYS A 77 13.52 -3.07 -18.59
C LYS A 77 13.13 -4.11 -17.55
N LYS A 78 13.13 -5.38 -17.94
CA LYS A 78 12.66 -6.56 -17.18
C LYS A 78 13.31 -6.78 -15.79
N TYR A 79 14.17 -5.85 -15.32
CA TYR A 79 15.04 -6.02 -14.15
C TYR A 79 15.18 -4.75 -13.26
N ASP A 80 14.44 -3.67 -13.52
CA ASP A 80 14.37 -2.52 -12.61
C ASP A 80 13.33 -2.78 -11.50
N ILE A 81 13.61 -3.76 -10.64
CA ILE A 81 12.75 -4.11 -9.49
C ILE A 81 13.29 -3.39 -8.26
N TYR A 82 12.44 -2.64 -7.57
CA TYR A 82 12.78 -1.87 -6.37
C TYR A 82 11.59 -1.75 -5.41
N GLY A 83 11.87 -1.38 -4.17
CA GLY A 83 10.85 -1.15 -3.15
C GLY A 83 10.86 -2.19 -2.03
N VAL A 84 9.91 -2.04 -1.12
CA VAL A 84 9.91 -2.73 0.18
C VAL A 84 9.17 -4.06 0.08
N VAL A 85 9.86 -5.18 0.35
CA VAL A 85 9.40 -6.55 0.04
C VAL A 85 7.95 -6.86 0.46
N PRO A 86 7.50 -6.60 1.71
CA PRO A 86 6.11 -6.82 2.09
C PRO A 86 5.06 -6.11 1.21
N PHE A 87 5.37 -4.89 0.76
CA PHE A 87 4.49 -4.04 -0.02
C PHE A 87 4.56 -4.32 -1.52
N MET A 88 5.52 -5.13 -1.96
CA MET A 88 5.74 -5.43 -3.37
C MET A 88 4.76 -6.48 -3.88
N ALA A 89 4.03 -6.16 -4.94
CA ALA A 89 3.08 -7.07 -5.55
C ALA A 89 3.78 -8.34 -6.09
N PRO A 90 3.13 -9.53 -6.01
CA PRO A 90 3.76 -10.80 -6.38
C PRO A 90 4.14 -10.86 -7.86
N GLU A 91 3.40 -10.21 -8.75
CA GLU A 91 3.77 -10.12 -10.17
C GLU A 91 5.03 -9.28 -10.41
N VAL A 92 5.24 -8.22 -9.64
CA VAL A 92 6.43 -7.37 -9.70
C VAL A 92 7.64 -8.12 -9.18
N SER A 93 7.50 -8.82 -8.04
CA SER A 93 8.54 -9.70 -7.49
C SER A 93 8.98 -10.80 -8.47
N ARG A 94 8.10 -11.22 -9.40
CA ARG A 94 8.41 -12.16 -10.49
C ARG A 94 9.02 -11.49 -11.74
N GLY A 95 9.33 -10.21 -11.67
CA GLY A 95 9.93 -9.43 -12.76
C GLY A 95 8.94 -9.00 -13.84
N LYS A 96 7.64 -8.98 -13.56
CA LYS A 96 6.68 -8.27 -14.43
C LYS A 96 6.76 -6.77 -14.17
N ALA A 97 6.31 -5.99 -15.15
CA ALA A 97 6.22 -4.55 -15.05
C ALA A 97 5.28 -4.13 -13.91
N TYR A 98 5.58 -3.01 -13.26
CA TYR A 98 4.64 -2.33 -12.38
C TYR A 98 3.40 -1.91 -13.15
N THR A 99 2.27 -1.89 -12.45
CA THR A 99 0.98 -1.44 -12.97
C THR A 99 0.27 -0.62 -11.88
N PRO A 100 -0.79 0.14 -12.20
CA PRO A 100 -1.61 0.73 -11.15
C PRO A 100 -2.10 -0.31 -10.13
N ALA A 101 -2.39 -1.54 -10.57
CA ALA A 101 -2.80 -2.64 -9.70
C ALA A 101 -1.71 -3.15 -8.75
N SER A 102 -0.42 -2.91 -9.04
CA SER A 102 0.65 -3.22 -8.09
C SER A 102 0.68 -2.22 -6.93
N ASP A 103 0.40 -0.93 -7.18
CA ASP A 103 0.26 0.05 -6.08
C ASP A 103 -0.96 -0.27 -5.19
N ILE A 104 -2.03 -0.84 -5.78
CA ILE A 104 -3.22 -1.28 -5.02
C ILE A 104 -2.90 -2.46 -4.10
N TYR A 105 -2.06 -3.40 -4.56
CA TYR A 105 -1.53 -4.42 -3.67
C TYR A 105 -0.77 -3.78 -2.51
N SER A 106 0.09 -2.80 -2.78
CA SER A 106 0.82 -2.13 -1.71
C SER A 106 -0.11 -1.40 -0.73
N PHE A 107 -1.17 -0.75 -1.22
CA PHE A 107 -2.20 -0.12 -0.38
C PHE A 107 -2.88 -1.13 0.55
N SER A 108 -3.10 -2.38 0.11
CA SER A 108 -3.67 -3.42 0.97
C SER A 108 -2.77 -3.78 2.16
N MET A 109 -1.45 -3.67 2.02
CA MET A 109 -0.51 -3.90 3.12
C MET A 109 -0.59 -2.78 4.13
N ILE A 110 -0.76 -1.54 3.67
CA ILE A 110 -1.06 -0.38 4.55
C ILE A 110 -2.41 -0.59 5.25
N MET A 111 -3.44 -1.07 4.55
CA MET A 111 -4.71 -1.44 5.20
C MET A 111 -4.50 -2.51 6.29
N TRP A 112 -3.64 -3.49 6.03
CA TRP A 112 -3.32 -4.51 7.02
C TRP A 112 -2.62 -3.90 8.25
N GLU A 113 -1.67 -2.99 8.06
CA GLU A 113 -0.99 -2.28 9.16
C GLU A 113 -1.97 -1.48 10.03
N PHE A 114 -2.97 -0.83 9.43
CA PHE A 114 -4.02 -0.12 10.17
C PHE A 114 -4.86 -1.06 11.05
N SER A 115 -4.99 -2.31 10.62
CA SER A 115 -5.71 -3.35 11.36
C SER A 115 -4.84 -3.97 12.46
N SER A 116 -3.58 -4.26 12.18
CA SER A 116 -2.68 -5.03 13.05
C SER A 116 -1.87 -4.18 14.01
N GLY A 117 -1.59 -2.93 13.63
CA GLY A 117 -0.69 -2.05 14.37
C GLY A 117 0.79 -2.40 14.25
N ILE A 118 1.15 -3.30 13.35
CA ILE A 118 2.52 -3.74 13.13
C ILE A 118 2.81 -3.84 11.64
N SER A 119 4.09 -3.76 11.28
CA SER A 119 4.51 -3.93 9.88
C SER A 119 4.20 -5.35 9.37
N PRO A 120 3.83 -5.52 8.08
CA PRO A 120 3.49 -6.84 7.55
C PRO A 120 4.73 -7.76 7.58
N PHE A 121 4.51 -9.01 8.00
CA PHE A 121 5.58 -10.01 8.17
C PHE A 121 6.70 -9.56 9.12
N ASN A 122 6.37 -8.83 10.20
CA ASN A 122 7.36 -8.36 11.19
C ASN A 122 8.11 -9.48 11.94
N ASN A 123 7.67 -10.73 11.81
CA ASN A 123 8.20 -11.89 12.51
C ASN A 123 9.39 -12.55 11.80
N ARG A 124 9.80 -12.06 10.63
CA ARG A 124 10.93 -12.60 9.87
C ARG A 124 11.61 -11.56 8.98
N ALA A 125 12.77 -11.90 8.45
CA ALA A 125 13.52 -11.03 7.56
C ALA A 125 12.74 -10.73 6.26
N HIS A 126 12.85 -9.49 5.78
CA HIS A 126 12.26 -9.04 4.51
C HIS A 126 13.20 -9.34 3.35
N ASP A 127 13.45 -10.63 3.12
CA ASP A 127 14.43 -11.14 2.16
C ASP A 127 13.77 -11.86 0.97
N ILE A 128 14.62 -12.51 0.15
CA ILE A 128 14.16 -13.29 -1.01
C ILE A 128 13.25 -14.45 -0.62
N GLN A 129 13.40 -15.04 0.58
CA GLN A 129 12.52 -16.12 1.03
C GLN A 129 11.12 -15.58 1.30
N LEU A 130 11.01 -14.39 1.90
CA LEU A 130 9.72 -13.73 2.04
C LEU A 130 9.08 -13.42 0.69
N SER A 131 9.84 -12.85 -0.24
CA SER A 131 9.34 -12.55 -1.60
C SER A 131 8.83 -13.82 -2.31
N LEU A 132 9.56 -14.93 -2.21
CA LEU A 132 9.14 -16.21 -2.80
C LEU A 132 7.85 -16.74 -2.19
N SER A 133 7.68 -16.62 -0.87
CA SER A 133 6.46 -17.11 -0.21
C SER A 133 5.25 -16.23 -0.51
N ILE A 134 5.40 -14.90 -0.60
CA ILE A 134 4.35 -14.00 -1.11
C ILE A 134 3.95 -14.40 -2.54
N CYS A 135 4.93 -14.71 -3.39
CA CYS A 135 4.71 -15.25 -4.74
C CYS A 135 4.10 -16.66 -4.75
N ARG A 136 3.99 -17.35 -3.61
CA ARG A 136 3.25 -18.62 -3.48
C ARG A 136 1.86 -18.42 -2.87
N GLY A 137 1.44 -17.17 -2.66
CA GLY A 137 0.14 -16.82 -2.12
C GLY A 137 0.13 -16.58 -0.61
N GLU A 138 1.29 -16.54 0.06
CA GLU A 138 1.33 -16.15 1.47
C GLU A 138 0.83 -14.71 1.62
N ARG A 139 -0.02 -14.49 2.62
CA ARG A 139 -0.53 -13.18 3.03
C ARG A 139 -0.44 -13.08 4.56
N PRO A 140 -0.35 -11.87 5.13
CA PRO A 140 -0.44 -11.69 6.57
C PRO A 140 -1.78 -12.22 7.13
N GLU A 141 -1.75 -12.69 8.38
CA GLU A 141 -2.95 -13.19 9.06
C GLU A 141 -3.97 -12.06 9.27
N VAL A 142 -5.24 -12.32 9.01
CA VAL A 142 -6.31 -11.34 9.25
C VAL A 142 -6.54 -11.22 10.75
N ILE A 143 -6.46 -10.00 11.27
CA ILE A 143 -6.62 -9.71 12.69
C ILE A 143 -8.06 -9.93 13.12
N GLU A 144 -8.23 -10.62 14.25
CA GLU A 144 -9.55 -10.84 14.85
C GLU A 144 -10.21 -9.50 15.22
N ASN A 145 -11.54 -9.43 15.10
CA ASN A 145 -12.35 -8.22 15.35
C ASN A 145 -12.17 -7.08 14.34
N THR A 146 -11.44 -7.28 13.24
CA THR A 146 -11.45 -6.36 12.11
C THR A 146 -12.80 -6.39 11.40
N PRO A 147 -13.44 -5.24 11.13
CA PRO A 147 -14.74 -5.19 10.47
C PRO A 147 -14.74 -5.96 9.14
N GLN A 148 -15.78 -6.76 8.90
CA GLN A 148 -15.81 -7.67 7.75
C GLN A 148 -15.69 -6.93 6.41
N PHE A 149 -16.38 -5.80 6.24
CA PHE A 149 -16.29 -5.00 5.01
C PHE A 149 -14.85 -4.54 4.70
N TYR A 150 -14.08 -4.27 5.76
CA TYR A 150 -12.68 -3.86 5.67
C TYR A 150 -11.80 -5.03 5.23
N VAL A 151 -12.01 -6.20 5.83
CA VAL A 151 -11.33 -7.43 5.46
C VAL A 151 -11.60 -7.77 3.99
N ASP A 152 -12.84 -7.65 3.55
CA ASP A 152 -13.24 -7.96 2.18
C ASP A 152 -12.58 -7.01 1.17
N LEU A 153 -12.58 -5.71 1.44
CA LEU A 153 -11.89 -4.72 0.61
C LEU A 153 -10.38 -4.95 0.58
N MET A 154 -9.75 -5.12 1.74
CA MET A 154 -8.31 -5.40 1.87
C MET A 154 -7.94 -6.66 1.07
N LYS A 155 -8.76 -7.72 1.17
CA LYS A 155 -8.53 -8.96 0.43
C LYS A 155 -8.69 -8.80 -1.07
N LYS A 156 -9.64 -7.98 -1.51
CA LYS A 156 -9.81 -7.66 -2.93
C LYS A 156 -8.62 -6.89 -3.48
N CYS A 157 -8.03 -5.97 -2.69
CA CYS A 157 -6.85 -5.20 -3.07
C CYS A 157 -5.58 -6.06 -3.17
N TRP A 158 -5.47 -7.17 -2.42
CA TRP A 158 -4.29 -8.05 -2.43
C TRP A 158 -4.44 -9.34 -3.22
N ASP A 159 -5.47 -9.43 -4.07
CA ASP A 159 -5.75 -10.61 -4.90
C ASP A 159 -4.50 -11.02 -5.69
N GLU A 160 -4.28 -12.32 -5.81
CA GLU A 160 -3.13 -12.86 -6.54
C GLU A 160 -3.20 -12.48 -8.03
N ASP A 161 -4.40 -12.44 -8.61
CA ASP A 161 -4.63 -11.95 -9.95
C ASP A 161 -4.76 -10.42 -9.93
N SER A 162 -3.74 -9.75 -10.46
CA SER A 162 -3.71 -8.28 -10.58
C SER A 162 -4.92 -7.69 -11.32
N LEU A 163 -5.57 -8.46 -12.21
CA LEU A 163 -6.74 -7.99 -12.96
C LEU A 163 -8.03 -7.97 -12.13
N LYS A 164 -8.06 -8.68 -11.00
CA LYS A 164 -9.21 -8.70 -10.08
C LYS A 164 -9.15 -7.61 -9.02
N ARG A 165 -7.98 -6.96 -8.89
CA ARG A 165 -7.79 -5.86 -7.96
C ARG A 165 -8.58 -4.64 -8.47
N PRO A 166 -9.28 -3.91 -7.59
CA PRO A 166 -9.96 -2.69 -7.95
C PRO A 166 -8.94 -1.61 -8.34
N SER A 167 -9.37 -0.63 -9.13
CA SER A 167 -8.65 0.63 -9.33
C SER A 167 -8.67 1.49 -8.07
N SER A 168 -7.76 2.46 -7.98
CA SER A 168 -7.73 3.42 -6.86
C SER A 168 -9.01 4.25 -6.77
N GLU A 169 -9.65 4.55 -7.90
CA GLU A 169 -10.95 5.22 -7.95
C GLU A 169 -12.09 4.34 -7.39
N GLU A 170 -12.12 3.05 -7.73
CA GLU A 170 -13.11 2.12 -7.16
C GLU A 170 -12.93 1.94 -5.65
N VAL A 171 -11.68 1.83 -5.17
CA VAL A 171 -11.39 1.75 -3.72
C VAL A 171 -11.83 3.03 -3.02
N LEU A 172 -11.52 4.20 -3.59
CA LEU A 172 -11.92 5.51 -3.05
C LEU A 172 -13.44 5.66 -2.92
N ASN A 173 -14.22 5.04 -3.82
CA ASN A 173 -15.69 5.08 -3.75
C ASN A 173 -16.29 4.10 -2.72
N ILE A 174 -15.50 3.17 -2.19
CA ILE A 174 -15.93 2.19 -1.18
C ILE A 174 -15.61 2.67 0.24
N ILE A 175 -14.47 3.34 0.43
CA ILE A 175 -13.99 3.86 1.73
C ILE A 175 -14.73 5.15 2.10
#